data_AF-X0X391-F1
#
_entry.id   AF-X0X391-F1
#
_cell.length_a   1.000
_cell.length_b   1.000
_cell.length_c   1.000
_cell.angle_alpha   90.00
_cell.angle_beta   90.00
_cell.angle_gamma   90.00
#
_symmetry.space_group_name_H-M   'P 1'
#
loop_
_entity.id
_entity.type
_entity.pdbx_description
1 polymer ?
#
loop_
_entity_poly.entity_id
_entity_poly.type
_entity_poly.pdbx_seq_one_letter_code
_entity_poly.pdbx_strand_id
1 'polypeptide(L)'
;ALRHNMMAIQITTLPIIVYNFRQLSLVTLLSNFLILSAQPGVMLWGGLATIAGLIWLPLGQVLGWVAWLLLTYTIRAVEITASFPYASLNLRHVSPSLVCLYYGLLAGATLVARQEPSRLKSLWRRLTARLSLGPELRPRGSPKSDRLSTKVLIAGLAIAAILVWVAAASLPDAKLHVVFLDVGEGDAIFIETPRGQQILIDGGPSPTTLISALGRRMPFWDPSIDLVILTHADEDHIAGLIPVL
;
A
#
# COMPACT_ATOMS: atom_id res chain seq x y z
N ALA A 1 10.29 -16.86 18.87
CA ALA A 1 8.86 -17.12 18.66
C ALA A 1 8.05 -15.83 18.43
N LEU A 2 8.10 -14.85 19.35
CA LEU A 2 7.29 -13.62 19.29
C LEU A 2 7.45 -12.76 18.01
N ARG A 3 8.67 -12.59 17.48
CA ARG A 3 8.91 -11.78 16.27
C ARG A 3 8.23 -12.33 15.00
N HIS A 4 8.16 -13.65 14.85
CA HIS A 4 7.52 -14.25 13.67
C HIS A 4 6.00 -14.09 13.70
N ASN A 5 5.38 -14.20 14.87
CA ASN A 5 3.94 -14.05 15.01
C ASN A 5 3.47 -12.61 14.77
N MET A 6 4.26 -11.62 15.21
CA MET A 6 3.92 -10.20 15.01
C MET A 6 3.82 -9.85 13.52
N MET A 7 4.80 -10.27 12.72
CA MET A 7 4.79 -10.02 11.27
C MET A 7 3.66 -10.75 10.56
N ALA A 8 3.37 -12.00 10.95
CA ALA A 8 2.27 -12.78 10.36
C ALA A 8 0.89 -12.18 10.66
N ILE A 9 0.67 -11.73 11.91
CA ILE A 9 -0.57 -11.06 12.32
C ILE A 9 -0.75 -9.78 11.52
N GLN A 10 0.29 -8.94 11.43
CA GLN A 10 0.20 -7.69 10.68
C GLN A 10 -0.08 -7.91 9.20
N ILE A 11 0.60 -8.84 8.53
CA ILE A 11 0.34 -9.15 7.11
C ILE A 11 -1.12 -9.60 6.90
N THR A 12 -1.71 -10.29 7.90
CA THR A 12 -3.07 -10.83 7.83
C THR A 12 -4.14 -9.78 8.17
N THR A 13 -3.86 -8.86 9.10
CA THR A 13 -4.83 -7.86 9.56
C THR A 13 -4.75 -6.54 8.81
N LEU A 14 -3.64 -6.25 8.14
CA LEU A 14 -3.41 -5.01 7.40
C LEU A 14 -4.50 -4.73 6.35
N PRO A 15 -5.01 -5.71 5.55
CA PRO A 15 -6.13 -5.46 4.63
C PRO A 15 -7.44 -5.08 5.34
N ILE A 16 -7.73 -5.71 6.48
CA ILE A 16 -8.94 -5.42 7.28
C ILE A 16 -8.84 -4.04 7.94
N ILE A 17 -7.65 -3.69 8.44
CA ILE A 17 -7.38 -2.38 9.02
C ILE A 17 -7.52 -1.30 7.94
N VAL A 18 -6.96 -1.53 6.77
CA VAL A 18 -7.07 -0.60 5.64
C VAL A 18 -8.52 -0.47 5.16
N TYR A 19 -9.27 -1.57 5.07
CA TYR A 19 -10.68 -1.55 4.66
C TYR A 19 -11.56 -0.74 5.64
N ASN A 20 -11.38 -0.96 6.95
CA ASN A 20 -12.22 -0.31 7.97
C ASN A 20 -11.77 1.11 8.30
N PHE A 21 -10.47 1.31 8.51
CA PHE A 21 -9.93 2.58 8.99
C PHE A 21 -9.44 3.50 7.87
N ARG A 22 -9.30 2.99 6.64
CA ARG A 22 -8.89 3.77 5.44
C ARG A 22 -7.58 4.54 5.62
N GLN A 23 -6.74 4.06 6.53
CA GLN A 23 -5.45 4.62 6.87
C GLN A 23 -4.46 3.47 7.08
N LEU A 24 -3.32 3.58 6.42
CA LEU A 24 -2.19 2.68 6.60
C LEU A 24 -1.11 3.47 7.31
N SER A 25 -1.01 3.27 8.63
CA SER A 25 0.03 3.90 9.41
C SER A 25 1.27 3.02 9.45
N LEU A 26 2.23 3.28 8.57
CA LEU A 26 3.55 2.61 8.57
C LEU A 26 4.26 2.77 9.92
N VAL A 27 3.95 3.87 10.61
CA VAL A 27 4.50 4.25 11.90
C VAL A 27 3.93 3.41 13.05
N THR A 28 2.72 2.84 12.92
CA THR A 28 2.17 1.94 13.95
C THR A 28 3.00 0.66 14.12
N LEU A 29 3.64 0.15 13.06
CA LEU A 29 4.51 -1.02 13.15
C LEU A 29 5.68 -0.76 14.09
N LEU A 30 6.38 0.35 13.85
CA LEU A 30 7.57 0.74 14.61
C LEU A 30 7.19 1.15 16.04
N SER A 31 6.11 1.91 16.19
CA SER A 31 5.61 2.34 17.50
C SER A 31 5.19 1.15 18.36
N ASN A 32 4.45 0.18 17.80
CA ASN A 32 4.08 -1.03 18.52
C ASN A 32 5.30 -1.85 18.93
N PHE A 33 6.34 -1.92 18.11
CA PHE A 33 7.57 -2.61 18.47
C PHE A 33 8.27 -1.96 19.67
N LEU A 34 8.40 -0.63 19.65
CA LEU A 34 9.00 0.13 20.75
C LEU A 34 8.18 0.02 22.04
N ILE A 35 6.86 0.14 21.95
CA ILE A 35 5.95 0.03 23.11
C ILE A 35 6.01 -1.38 23.71
N LEU A 36 5.89 -2.43 22.89
CA LEU A 36 5.84 -3.82 23.38
C LEU A 36 7.14 -4.24 24.07
N SER A 37 8.28 -3.63 23.74
CA SER A 37 9.55 -3.89 24.43
C SER A 37 9.55 -3.39 25.87
N ALA A 38 8.87 -2.26 26.15
CA ALA A 38 8.81 -1.64 27.47
C ALA A 38 7.56 -2.02 28.27
N GLN A 39 6.50 -2.51 27.60
CA GLN A 39 5.20 -2.79 28.21
C GLN A 39 5.25 -3.75 29.42
N PRO A 40 6.02 -4.87 29.41
CA PRO A 40 6.14 -5.73 30.58
C PRO A 40 6.75 -5.00 31.77
N GLY A 41 7.72 -4.11 31.53
CA GLY A 41 8.35 -3.30 32.56
C GLY A 41 7.38 -2.27 33.15
N VAL A 42 6.62 -1.58 32.30
CA VAL A 42 5.60 -0.61 32.74
C VAL A 42 4.56 -1.31 33.63
N MET A 43 4.08 -2.48 33.22
CA MET A 43 3.10 -3.26 33.99
C MET A 43 3.69 -3.75 35.32
N LEU A 44 4.91 -4.28 35.32
CA LEU A 44 5.55 -4.81 36.51
C LEU A 44 5.81 -3.71 37.55
N TRP A 45 6.49 -2.64 37.14
CA TRP A 45 6.85 -1.56 38.06
C TRP A 45 5.63 -0.72 38.46
N GLY A 46 4.67 -0.50 37.57
CA GLY A 46 3.40 0.15 37.90
C GLY A 46 2.56 -0.66 38.89
N GLY A 47 2.50 -1.97 38.71
CA GLY A 47 1.82 -2.89 39.64
C GLY A 47 2.49 -2.90 41.01
N LEU A 48 3.81 -3.05 41.05
CA LEU A 48 4.60 -3.03 42.29
C LEU A 48 4.49 -1.68 43.02
N ALA A 49 4.54 -0.57 42.29
CA ALA A 49 4.37 0.77 42.86
C ALA A 49 2.98 0.94 43.51
N THR A 50 1.93 0.43 42.87
CA THR A 50 0.57 0.50 43.40
C THR A 50 0.43 -0.32 44.69
N ILE A 51 0.91 -1.57 44.69
CA ILE A 51 0.87 -2.45 45.87
C ILE A 51 1.72 -1.89 47.01
N ALA A 52 2.92 -1.40 46.72
CA ALA A 52 3.78 -0.79 47.73
C ALA A 52 3.19 0.51 48.29
N GLY A 53 2.54 1.33 47.45
CA GLY A 53 1.87 2.55 47.86
C GLY A 53 0.69 2.34 48.81
N LEU A 54 0.00 1.20 48.67
CA LEU A 54 -1.06 0.76 49.60
C LEU A 54 -0.53 0.44 51.01
N ILE A 55 0.71 -0.05 51.10
CA ILE A 55 1.34 -0.42 52.39
C ILE A 55 2.07 0.79 52.99
N TRP A 56 2.85 1.49 52.15
CA TRP A 56 3.66 2.62 52.55
C TRP A 56 3.88 3.58 51.36
N LEU A 57 3.20 4.73 51.40
CA LEU A 57 3.15 5.69 50.30
C LEU A 57 4.51 6.12 49.72
N PRO A 58 5.56 6.42 50.52
CA PRO A 58 6.88 6.80 50.02
C PRO A 58 7.55 5.68 49.20
N LEU A 59 7.35 4.42 49.59
CA LEU A 59 7.90 3.28 48.87
C LEU A 59 7.24 3.12 47.49
N GLY A 60 5.91 3.31 47.42
CA GLY A 60 5.17 3.36 46.17
C GLY A 60 5.66 4.48 45.24
N GLN A 61 6.00 5.65 45.77
CA GLN A 61 6.53 6.77 44.98
C GLN A 61 7.89 6.45 44.34
N VAL A 62 8.81 5.83 45.10
CA VAL A 62 10.13 5.43 44.58
C VAL A 62 10.01 4.42 43.44
N LEU A 63 9.16 3.40 43.61
CA LEU A 63 8.89 2.43 42.54
C LEU A 63 8.15 3.08 41.36
N GLY A 64 7.30 4.06 41.65
CA GLY A 64 6.58 4.87 40.67
C GLY A 64 7.52 5.66 39.76
N TRP A 65 8.68 6.12 40.25
CA TRP A 65 9.68 6.78 39.39
C TRP A 65 10.25 5.84 38.32
N VAL A 66 10.45 4.56 38.64
CA VAL A 66 10.89 3.56 37.66
C VAL A 66 9.81 3.31 36.62
N ALA A 67 8.55 3.20 37.04
CA ALA A 67 7.42 3.08 36.13
C ALA A 67 7.26 4.32 35.24
N TRP A 68 7.42 5.52 35.83
CA TRP A 68 7.35 6.80 35.12
C TRP A 68 8.45 6.94 34.06
N LEU A 69 9.67 6.47 34.34
CA LEU A 69 10.76 6.46 33.36
C LEU A 69 10.41 5.61 32.13
N LEU A 70 9.90 4.39 32.36
CA LEU A 70 9.49 3.48 31.29
C LEU A 70 8.29 4.02 30.51
N LEU A 71 7.35 4.66 31.19
CA LEU A 71 6.20 5.32 30.56
C LEU A 71 6.63 6.54 29.73
N THR A 72 7.59 7.32 30.22
CA THR A 72 8.16 8.45 29.48
C THR A 72 8.84 7.97 28.21
N TYR A 73 9.58 6.86 28.28
CA TYR A 73 10.16 6.22 27.11
C TYR A 73 9.09 5.83 26.07
N THR A 74 7.98 5.19 26.48
CA THR A 74 6.93 4.79 25.53
C THR A 74 6.23 6.00 24.90
N ILE A 75 5.95 7.05 25.69
CA ILE A 75 5.33 8.28 25.19
C ILE A 75 6.26 8.98 24.20
N ARG A 76 7.54 9.17 24.54
CA ARG A 76 8.51 9.80 23.64
C ARG A 76 8.74 8.99 22.37
N ALA A 77 8.75 7.66 22.47
CA ALA A 77 8.82 6.82 21.30
C ALA A 77 7.63 7.07 20.36
N VAL A 78 6.40 7.18 20.88
CA VAL A 78 5.21 7.49 20.07
C VAL A 78 5.25 8.91 19.51
N GLU A 79 5.67 9.91 20.27
CA GLU A 79 5.75 11.30 19.80
C GLU A 79 6.74 11.43 18.64
N ILE A 80 7.92 10.82 18.76
CA ILE A 80 8.95 10.82 17.71
C ILE A 80 8.40 10.16 16.45
N THR A 81 7.76 9.00 16.59
CA THR A 81 7.25 8.24 15.45
C THR A 81 6.03 8.95 14.82
N ALA A 82 5.16 9.57 15.63
CA ALA A 82 3.98 10.31 15.18
C ALA A 82 4.32 11.67 14.51
N SER A 83 5.45 12.29 14.87
CA SER A 83 5.91 13.53 14.23
C SER A 83 6.34 13.37 12.76
N PHE A 84 6.43 12.12 12.28
CA PHE A 84 6.85 11.83 10.91
C PHE A 84 5.71 12.13 9.91
N PRO A 85 5.90 13.02 8.92
CA PRO A 85 4.82 13.53 8.05
C PRO A 85 4.20 12.50 7.09
N TYR A 86 4.78 11.30 6.99
CA TYR A 86 4.22 10.17 6.23
C TYR A 86 3.66 9.06 7.14
N ALA A 87 3.31 9.41 8.38
CA ALA A 87 2.90 8.44 9.39
C ALA A 87 1.59 7.73 9.07
N SER A 88 0.71 8.31 8.26
CA SER A 88 -0.53 7.70 7.81
C SER A 88 -0.76 7.97 6.32
N LEU A 89 -0.58 6.91 5.52
CA LEU A 89 -1.05 6.94 4.13
C LEU A 89 -2.56 6.72 4.19
N ASN A 90 -3.34 7.77 3.86
CA ASN A 90 -4.79 7.67 3.75
C ASN A 90 -5.13 6.90 2.47
N LEU A 91 -5.17 5.57 2.56
CA LEU A 91 -5.63 4.69 1.48
C LEU A 91 -7.15 4.78 1.42
N ARG A 92 -7.68 5.56 0.47
CA ARG A 92 -9.13 5.84 0.38
C ARG A 92 -9.81 4.87 -0.59
N HIS A 93 -10.95 4.34 -0.12
CA HIS A 93 -11.79 3.30 -0.73
C HIS A 93 -11.03 2.11 -1.33
N VAL A 94 -10.67 1.14 -0.48
CA VAL A 94 -10.24 -0.17 -0.98
C VAL A 94 -11.48 -0.99 -1.31
N SER A 95 -11.62 -1.36 -2.58
CA SER A 95 -12.73 -2.20 -3.04
C SER A 95 -12.68 -3.57 -2.35
N PRO A 96 -13.84 -4.17 -2.00
CA PRO A 96 -13.89 -5.51 -1.42
C PRO A 96 -13.23 -6.56 -2.33
N SER A 97 -13.26 -6.35 -3.65
CA SER A 97 -12.61 -7.23 -4.63
C SER A 97 -11.09 -7.21 -4.53
N LEU A 98 -10.45 -6.07 -4.26
CA LEU A 98 -9.01 -5.99 -4.02
C LEU A 98 -8.60 -6.74 -2.74
N VAL A 99 -9.40 -6.65 -1.69
CA VAL A 99 -9.17 -7.39 -0.44
C VAL A 99 -9.29 -8.90 -0.68
N CYS A 100 -10.34 -9.33 -1.40
CA CYS A 100 -10.52 -10.73 -1.80
C CYS A 100 -9.38 -11.23 -2.69
N LEU A 101 -8.90 -10.42 -3.64
CA LEU A 101 -7.76 -10.75 -4.50
C LEU A 101 -6.48 -10.93 -3.67
N TYR A 102 -6.21 -10.02 -2.73
CA TYR A 102 -5.07 -10.12 -1.83
C TYR A 102 -5.11 -11.41 -0.99
N TYR A 103 -6.25 -11.71 -0.35
CA TYR A 103 -6.40 -12.96 0.39
C TYR A 103 -6.32 -14.20 -0.51
N GLY A 104 -6.83 -14.12 -1.75
CA GLY A 104 -6.70 -15.16 -2.76
C GLY A 104 -5.25 -15.44 -3.15
N LEU A 105 -4.45 -14.39 -3.37
CA LEU A 105 -3.02 -14.51 -3.65
C LEU A 105 -2.27 -15.07 -2.43
N LEU A 106 -2.59 -14.60 -1.22
CA LEU A 106 -1.95 -15.06 0.00
C LEU A 106 -2.29 -16.52 0.33
N ALA A 107 -3.53 -16.92 0.13
CA ALA A 107 -3.97 -18.32 0.22
C ALA A 107 -3.30 -19.17 -0.87
N GLY A 108 -3.24 -18.68 -2.11
CA GLY A 108 -2.52 -19.31 -3.22
C GLY A 108 -1.05 -19.54 -2.90
N ALA A 109 -0.34 -18.53 -2.40
CA ALA A 109 1.05 -18.62 -1.97
C ALA A 109 1.23 -19.61 -0.82
N THR A 110 0.32 -19.62 0.14
CA THR A 110 0.36 -20.57 1.27
C THR A 110 0.12 -22.00 0.80
N LEU A 111 -0.84 -22.22 -0.11
CA LEU A 111 -1.13 -23.53 -0.68
C LEU A 111 0.02 -24.04 -1.56
N VAL A 112 0.64 -23.14 -2.35
CA VAL A 112 1.83 -23.41 -3.15
C VAL A 112 3.03 -23.75 -2.24
N ALA A 113 3.21 -23.03 -1.13
CA ALA A 113 4.27 -23.31 -0.16
C ALA A 113 4.03 -24.60 0.65
N ARG A 114 2.78 -25.06 0.77
CA ARG A 114 2.39 -26.30 1.46
C ARG A 114 2.34 -27.53 0.56
N GLN A 115 2.30 -27.38 -0.76
CA GLN A 115 2.25 -28.50 -1.69
C GLN A 115 3.65 -29.08 -1.94
N GLU A 116 3.72 -30.39 -2.19
CA GLU A 116 4.98 -31.02 -2.58
C GLU A 116 5.56 -30.38 -3.86
N PRO A 117 6.89 -30.17 -3.93
CA PRO A 117 7.54 -29.58 -5.10
C PRO A 117 7.20 -30.27 -6.43
N SER A 118 6.84 -31.56 -6.35
CA SER A 118 6.42 -32.42 -7.46
C SER A 118 5.11 -31.97 -8.13
N ARG A 119 4.10 -31.50 -7.37
CA ARG A 119 2.81 -31.03 -7.91
C ARG A 119 2.92 -29.65 -8.56
N LEU A 120 3.68 -28.72 -7.95
CA LEU A 120 3.92 -27.38 -8.52
C LEU A 120 4.61 -27.48 -9.88
N LYS A 121 5.56 -28.42 -10.04
CA LYS A 121 6.26 -28.67 -11.30
C LYS A 121 5.30 -29.04 -12.43
N SER A 122 4.24 -29.79 -12.13
CA SER A 122 3.23 -30.16 -13.12
C SER A 122 2.35 -28.98 -13.54
N LEU A 123 2.01 -28.08 -12.60
CA LEU A 123 1.24 -26.86 -12.87
C LEU A 123 2.07 -25.86 -13.66
N TRP A 124 3.34 -25.67 -13.29
CA TRP A 124 4.25 -24.79 -14.01
C TRP A 124 4.50 -25.30 -15.43
N ARG A 125 4.70 -26.61 -15.64
CA ARG A 125 4.78 -27.21 -17.00
C ARG A 125 3.50 -26.98 -17.81
N ARG A 126 2.32 -27.06 -17.20
CA ARG A 126 1.04 -26.82 -17.90
C ARG A 126 0.84 -25.34 -18.23
N LEU A 127 1.26 -24.43 -17.35
CA LEU A 127 1.22 -23.00 -17.57
C LEU A 127 2.21 -22.58 -18.66
N THR A 128 3.47 -23.01 -18.58
CA THR A 128 4.47 -22.71 -19.62
C THR A 128 4.10 -23.33 -20.95
N ALA A 129 3.52 -24.54 -20.97
CA ALA A 129 3.04 -25.16 -22.21
C ALA A 129 1.82 -24.44 -22.83
N ARG A 130 1.03 -23.71 -22.03
CA ARG A 130 -0.10 -22.90 -22.52
C ARG A 130 0.31 -21.49 -22.94
N LEU A 131 1.34 -20.91 -22.33
CA LEU A 131 1.82 -19.56 -22.64
C LEU A 131 2.92 -19.52 -23.73
N SER A 132 3.56 -20.65 -24.04
CA SER A 132 4.56 -20.72 -25.11
C SER A 132 3.88 -20.82 -26.48
N LEU A 133 3.69 -19.68 -27.12
CA LEU A 133 3.74 -19.55 -28.57
C LEU A 133 5.14 -19.98 -29.03
N GLY A 134 5.27 -21.18 -29.61
CA GLY A 134 6.50 -21.67 -30.23
C GLY A 134 6.99 -23.02 -29.69
N PRO A 135 6.94 -24.11 -30.49
CA PRO A 135 7.68 -25.32 -30.21
C PRO A 135 9.14 -25.06 -30.58
N GLU A 136 10.06 -25.39 -29.68
CA GLU A 136 11.53 -25.40 -29.82
C GLU A 136 12.20 -24.52 -28.78
N LEU A 137 12.43 -25.13 -27.62
CA LEU A 137 13.70 -25.10 -26.91
C LEU A 137 13.54 -26.16 -25.83
N ARG A 138 13.89 -27.41 -26.18
CA ARG A 138 14.11 -28.49 -25.20
C ARG A 138 15.44 -28.21 -24.49
N PRO A 139 15.48 -27.84 -23.20
CA PRO A 139 16.73 -27.94 -22.46
C PRO A 139 16.82 -29.38 -21.95
N ARG A 140 17.58 -30.19 -22.70
CA ARG A 140 18.10 -31.48 -22.24
C ARG A 140 19.24 -31.18 -21.27
N GLY A 141 18.95 -31.08 -19.97
CA GLY A 141 19.98 -30.76 -18.97
C GLY A 141 19.48 -30.83 -17.53
N SER A 142 19.86 -31.92 -16.87
CA SER A 142 20.03 -32.23 -15.43
C SER A 142 19.19 -31.56 -14.30
N PRO A 143 18.78 -32.34 -13.29
CA PRO A 143 17.95 -31.92 -12.17
C PRO A 143 18.81 -31.34 -11.03
N LYS A 144 18.94 -30.02 -10.93
CA LYS A 144 19.46 -29.35 -9.72
C LYS A 144 18.66 -28.11 -9.29
N SER A 145 17.43 -27.97 -9.78
CA SER A 145 16.62 -26.74 -9.63
C SER A 145 15.29 -26.97 -8.89
N ASP A 146 15.25 -27.91 -7.93
CA ASP A 146 14.04 -28.26 -7.19
C ASP A 146 13.56 -27.16 -6.20
N ARG A 147 14.43 -26.20 -5.87
CA ARG A 147 14.06 -25.02 -5.05
C ARG A 147 13.78 -23.77 -5.88
N LEU A 148 14.24 -23.68 -7.13
CA LEU A 148 14.14 -22.46 -7.91
C LEU A 148 12.72 -22.26 -8.46
N SER A 149 12.06 -23.33 -8.90
CA SER A 149 10.69 -23.26 -9.44
C SER A 149 9.68 -22.80 -8.37
N THR A 150 9.75 -23.34 -7.15
CA THR A 150 8.92 -22.88 -6.02
C THR A 150 9.24 -21.44 -5.62
N LYS A 151 10.52 -21.06 -5.58
CA LYS A 151 10.92 -19.68 -5.28
C LYS A 151 10.42 -18.67 -6.33
N VAL A 152 10.44 -19.02 -7.61
CA VAL A 152 9.91 -18.17 -8.70
C VAL A 152 8.39 -18.00 -8.58
N LEU A 153 7.67 -19.07 -8.20
CA LEU A 153 6.21 -19.01 -8.01
C LEU A 153 5.83 -18.12 -6.81
N ILE A 154 6.54 -18.27 -5.68
CA ILE A 154 6.38 -17.41 -4.50
C ILE A 154 6.75 -15.96 -4.84
N ALA A 155 7.85 -15.74 -5.57
CA ALA A 155 8.26 -14.40 -6.00
C ALA A 155 7.22 -13.76 -6.93
N GLY A 156 6.63 -14.51 -7.86
CA GLY A 156 5.56 -14.02 -8.73
C GLY A 156 4.30 -13.62 -7.95
N LEU A 157 3.90 -14.43 -6.96
CA LEU A 157 2.79 -14.12 -6.07
C LEU A 157 3.08 -12.89 -5.18
N ALA A 158 4.31 -12.73 -4.70
CA ALA A 158 4.73 -11.55 -3.95
C ALA A 158 4.71 -10.29 -4.82
N ILE A 159 5.19 -10.37 -6.08
CA ILE A 159 5.12 -9.27 -7.04
C ILE A 159 3.66 -8.91 -7.33
N ALA A 160 2.79 -9.91 -7.54
CA ALA A 160 1.36 -9.66 -7.73
C ALA A 160 0.73 -8.96 -6.52
N ALA A 161 1.07 -9.38 -5.29
CA ALA A 161 0.60 -8.72 -4.08
C ALA A 161 1.10 -7.26 -3.97
N ILE A 162 2.34 -6.99 -4.35
CA ILE A 162 2.90 -5.63 -4.40
C ILE A 162 2.15 -4.79 -5.44
N LEU A 163 1.92 -5.33 -6.65
CA LEU A 163 1.18 -4.63 -7.71
C LEU A 163 -0.26 -4.30 -7.28
N VAL A 164 -0.92 -5.20 -6.56
CA VAL A 164 -2.25 -4.96 -5.98
C VAL A 164 -2.20 -3.78 -5.00
N TRP A 165 -1.17 -3.67 -4.16
CA TRP A 165 -1.01 -2.53 -3.26
C TRP A 165 -0.66 -1.23 -3.99
N VAL A 166 0.16 -1.29 -5.05
CA VAL A 166 0.46 -0.12 -5.89
C VAL A 166 -0.81 0.40 -6.55
N ALA A 167 -1.63 -0.48 -7.12
CA ALA A 167 -2.92 -0.13 -7.71
C ALA A 167 -3.95 0.34 -6.67
N ALA A 168 -3.89 -0.18 -5.44
CA ALA A 168 -4.75 0.27 -4.35
C ALA A 168 -4.36 1.67 -3.82
N ALA A 169 -3.07 1.99 -3.85
CA ALA A 169 -2.54 3.27 -3.36
C ALA A 169 -2.86 4.46 -4.27
N SER A 170 -3.43 4.18 -5.42
CA SER A 170 -3.59 5.13 -6.49
C SER A 170 -5.02 5.27 -7.01
N LEU A 171 -5.96 4.75 -6.22
CA LEU A 171 -7.36 5.13 -6.36
C LEU A 171 -7.56 6.62 -5.97
N PRO A 172 -8.58 7.27 -6.54
CA PRO A 172 -8.95 8.65 -6.24
C PRO A 172 -9.07 8.91 -4.75
N ASP A 173 -8.56 10.03 -4.27
CA ASP A 173 -8.49 10.36 -2.84
C ASP A 173 -9.85 10.79 -2.23
N ALA A 174 -10.96 10.57 -2.94
CA ALA A 174 -12.31 10.99 -2.55
C ALA A 174 -12.43 12.48 -2.16
N LYS A 175 -11.54 13.34 -2.67
CA LYS A 175 -11.69 14.79 -2.66
C LYS A 175 -11.88 15.29 -4.09
N LEU A 176 -12.31 16.54 -4.18
CA LEU A 176 -12.32 17.25 -5.45
C LEU A 176 -10.91 17.81 -5.66
N HIS A 177 -10.24 17.38 -6.72
CA HIS A 177 -9.01 18.01 -7.17
C HIS A 177 -9.34 18.91 -8.36
N VAL A 178 -8.91 20.17 -8.29
CA VAL A 178 -8.97 21.12 -9.40
C VAL A 178 -7.54 21.54 -9.67
N VAL A 179 -7.05 21.21 -10.86
CA VAL A 179 -5.67 21.45 -11.27
C VAL A 179 -5.67 22.29 -12.54
N PHE A 180 -5.11 23.49 -12.45
CA PHE A 180 -4.82 24.31 -13.61
C PHE A 180 -3.53 23.78 -14.24
N LEU A 181 -3.64 23.27 -15.48
CA LEU A 181 -2.51 22.72 -16.22
C LEU A 181 -1.77 23.85 -16.92
N ASP A 182 -0.44 23.85 -16.80
CA ASP A 182 0.42 24.76 -17.54
C ASP A 182 0.61 24.23 -18.96
N VAL A 183 -0.17 24.78 -19.90
CA VAL A 183 -0.18 24.41 -21.33
C VAL A 183 0.42 25.49 -22.23
N GLY A 184 1.03 26.53 -21.66
CA GLY A 184 1.57 27.67 -22.40
C GLY A 184 0.53 28.77 -22.61
N GLU A 185 0.25 29.14 -23.87
CA GLU A 185 -0.76 30.15 -24.23
C GLU A 185 -2.14 29.51 -24.34
N GLY A 186 -2.94 29.54 -23.27
CA GLY A 186 -4.31 29.03 -23.26
C GLY A 186 -4.69 28.43 -21.92
N ASP A 187 -5.94 27.98 -21.82
CA ASP A 187 -6.47 27.38 -20.59
C ASP A 187 -6.61 25.86 -20.73
N ALA A 188 -6.25 25.14 -19.67
CA ALA A 188 -6.55 23.73 -19.50
C ALA A 188 -6.74 23.43 -18.01
N ILE A 189 -7.92 22.98 -17.62
CA ILE A 189 -8.27 22.69 -16.23
C ILE A 189 -8.65 21.22 -16.12
N PHE A 190 -7.92 20.48 -15.32
CA PHE A 190 -8.22 19.09 -14.99
C PHE A 190 -8.93 19.03 -13.64
N ILE A 191 -10.10 18.40 -13.62
CA ILE A 191 -10.92 18.22 -12.43
C ILE A 191 -11.11 16.72 -12.20
N GLU A 192 -10.71 16.25 -11.02
CA GLU A 192 -10.99 14.89 -10.56
C GLU A 192 -12.01 14.96 -9.43
N THR A 193 -13.18 14.34 -9.63
CA THR A 193 -14.25 14.36 -8.63
C THR A 193 -13.97 13.40 -7.47
N PRO A 194 -14.62 13.57 -6.31
CA PRO A 194 -14.56 12.61 -5.20
C PRO A 194 -15.01 11.17 -5.56
N ARG A 195 -15.65 10.99 -6.72
CA ARG A 195 -16.11 9.70 -7.24
C ARG A 195 -15.16 9.10 -8.27
N GLY A 196 -14.03 9.75 -8.57
CA GLY A 196 -13.06 9.30 -9.56
C GLY A 196 -13.41 9.68 -10.99
N GLN A 197 -14.43 10.51 -11.20
CA GLN A 197 -14.73 11.02 -12.54
C GLN A 197 -13.72 12.08 -12.93
N GLN A 198 -13.14 11.95 -14.12
CA GLN A 198 -12.13 12.83 -14.67
C GLN A 198 -12.77 13.76 -15.70
N ILE A 199 -12.67 15.06 -15.45
CA ILE A 199 -13.24 16.11 -16.29
C ILE A 199 -12.12 17.01 -16.76
N LEU A 200 -12.03 17.24 -18.06
CA LEU A 200 -11.08 18.18 -18.65
C LEU A 200 -11.84 19.37 -19.23
N ILE A 201 -11.41 20.58 -18.89
CA ILE A 201 -11.95 21.83 -19.44
C ILE A 201 -10.84 22.47 -20.27
N ASP A 202 -11.05 22.56 -21.57
CA ASP A 202 -10.10 23.05 -22.58
C ASP A 202 -8.77 22.28 -22.64
N GLY A 203 -8.03 22.42 -23.75
CA GLY A 203 -6.79 21.67 -24.00
C GLY A 203 -5.54 22.51 -24.27
N GLY A 204 -5.69 23.84 -24.36
CA GLY A 204 -4.64 24.71 -24.88
C GLY A 204 -4.24 24.42 -26.33
N PRO A 205 -3.20 25.09 -26.85
CA PRO A 205 -2.86 25.09 -28.27
C PRO A 205 -1.98 23.89 -28.67
N SER A 206 -1.41 23.17 -27.69
CA SER A 206 -0.45 22.11 -27.93
C SER A 206 -0.87 20.76 -27.35
N PRO A 207 -1.18 19.77 -28.20
CA PRO A 207 -1.33 18.36 -27.85
C PRO A 207 -0.27 17.82 -26.90
N THR A 208 0.99 18.12 -27.20
CA THR A 208 2.13 17.50 -26.53
C THR A 208 2.27 18.05 -25.11
N THR A 209 2.05 19.34 -24.93
CA THR A 209 2.09 19.98 -23.61
C THR A 209 0.95 19.48 -22.73
N LEU A 210 -0.26 19.35 -23.29
CA LEU A 210 -1.41 18.82 -22.57
C LEU A 210 -1.20 17.37 -22.11
N ILE A 211 -0.79 16.46 -22.99
CA ILE A 211 -0.52 15.06 -22.63
C ILE A 211 0.57 14.97 -21.56
N SER A 212 1.60 15.80 -21.66
CA SER A 212 2.69 15.86 -20.66
C SER A 212 2.21 16.36 -19.30
N ALA A 213 1.27 17.32 -19.29
CA ALA A 213 0.67 17.83 -18.07
C ALA A 213 -0.30 16.81 -17.45
N LEU A 214 -1.12 16.14 -18.26
CA LEU A 214 -2.03 15.07 -17.85
C LEU A 214 -1.26 13.86 -17.31
N GLY A 215 -0.21 13.39 -17.99
CA GLY A 215 0.58 12.23 -17.55
C GLY A 215 1.32 12.42 -16.21
N ARG A 216 1.47 13.67 -15.74
CA ARG A 216 1.99 13.98 -14.39
C ARG A 216 0.93 13.90 -13.29
N ARG A 217 -0.35 13.94 -13.65
CA ARG A 217 -1.49 13.96 -12.72
C ARG A 217 -2.30 12.68 -12.76
N MET A 218 -2.48 12.11 -13.95
CA MET A 218 -3.22 10.89 -14.16
C MET A 218 -2.37 9.67 -13.79
N PRO A 219 -2.99 8.63 -13.24
CA PRO A 219 -2.29 7.40 -12.97
C PRO A 219 -1.89 6.68 -14.27
N PHE A 220 -0.72 6.04 -14.29
CA PHE A 220 -0.16 5.46 -15.52
C PHE A 220 -0.99 4.33 -16.16
N TRP A 221 -1.95 3.75 -15.43
CA TRP A 221 -2.82 2.67 -15.90
C TRP A 221 -4.23 3.15 -16.27
N ASP A 222 -4.59 4.41 -16.02
CA ASP A 222 -5.92 4.95 -16.32
C ASP A 222 -5.81 6.20 -17.21
N PRO A 223 -5.89 6.03 -18.54
CA PRO A 223 -5.87 7.13 -19.49
C PRO A 223 -7.27 7.71 -19.78
N SER A 224 -8.32 7.35 -19.02
CA SER A 224 -9.70 7.72 -19.37
C SER A 224 -10.09 9.11 -18.86
N ILE A 225 -10.79 9.87 -19.71
CA ILE A 225 -11.45 11.13 -19.35
C ILE A 225 -12.95 10.97 -19.60
N ASP A 226 -13.76 11.20 -18.57
CA ASP A 226 -15.22 10.97 -18.62
C ASP A 226 -15.98 12.10 -19.30
N LEU A 227 -15.46 13.34 -19.20
CA LEU A 227 -16.09 14.52 -19.76
C LEU A 227 -15.05 15.53 -20.20
N VAL A 228 -15.18 15.99 -21.44
CA VAL A 228 -14.42 17.12 -21.98
C VAL A 228 -15.39 18.29 -22.18
N ILE A 229 -15.07 19.44 -21.59
CA ILE A 229 -15.82 20.68 -21.72
C ILE A 229 -14.97 21.66 -22.52
N LEU A 230 -15.54 22.20 -23.58
CA LEU A 230 -14.95 23.25 -24.41
C LEU A 230 -15.62 24.58 -24.08
N THR A 231 -14.87 25.55 -23.59
CA THR A 231 -15.41 26.87 -23.22
C THR A 231 -15.59 27.78 -24.42
N HIS A 232 -14.64 27.74 -25.36
CA HIS A 232 -14.70 28.45 -26.63
C HIS A 232 -14.19 27.58 -27.78
N ALA A 233 -14.66 27.87 -29.00
CA ALA A 233 -14.33 27.11 -30.20
C ALA A 233 -13.09 27.61 -30.94
N ASP A 234 -12.22 28.35 -30.25
CA ASP A 234 -11.00 28.89 -30.85
C ASP A 234 -9.91 27.82 -30.95
N GLU A 235 -9.04 27.98 -31.94
CA GLU A 235 -8.01 26.99 -32.31
C GLU A 235 -7.00 26.76 -31.18
N ASP A 236 -6.77 27.76 -30.34
CA ASP A 236 -5.92 27.75 -29.14
C ASP A 236 -6.53 27.02 -27.93
N HIS A 237 -7.80 26.63 -27.98
CA HIS A 237 -8.46 25.79 -26.96
C HIS A 237 -8.74 24.36 -27.45
N ILE A 238 -8.92 24.16 -28.76
CA ILE A 238 -9.29 22.87 -29.37
C ILE A 238 -8.06 22.03 -29.75
N ALA A 239 -6.97 22.66 -30.23
CA ALA A 239 -5.85 21.93 -30.83
C ALA A 239 -5.26 20.88 -29.88
N GLY A 240 -5.17 21.18 -28.58
CA GLY A 240 -4.70 20.26 -27.55
C GLY A 240 -5.62 19.08 -27.25
N LEU A 241 -6.92 19.16 -27.54
CA LEU A 241 -7.90 18.12 -27.24
C LEU A 241 -8.00 17.02 -28.31
N ILE A 242 -7.53 17.29 -29.53
CA ILE A 242 -7.54 16.32 -30.65
C ILE A 242 -6.98 14.93 -30.29
N PRO A 243 -5.88 14.79 -29.52
CA PRO A 243 -5.34 13.50 -29.13
C PRO A 243 -6.05 12.86 -27.92
N VAL A 244 -6.92 13.61 -27.25
CA VAL A 244 -7.59 13.23 -25.99
C VAL A 244 -9.01 12.71 -26.25
N LEU A 245 -9.57 13.00 -27.44
CA LEU A 245 -10.79 12.41 -27.99
C LEU A 245 -10.56 10.99 -28.53
#